data_AF-A0A7S6UQV5-F1
#
_entry.id   AF-A0A7S6UQV5-F1
#
_cell.length_a   1.000
_cell.length_b   1.000
_cell.length_c   1.000
_cell.angle_alpha   90.00
_cell.angle_beta   90.00
_cell.angle_gamma   90.00
#
_symmetry.space_group_name_H-M   'P 1'
#
loop_
_entity.id
_entity.type
_entity.pdbx_description
1 polymer ?
#
loop_
_entity_poly.entity_id
_entity_poly.type
_entity_poly.pdbx_seq_one_letter_code
_entity_poly.pdbx_strand_id
1 'polypeptide(L)'
;MAKNRLKKKKKKKNVNPNKADRDLIRDAGGYDWGWPSVRMVSANPELIRRLRDAGFHGCGYGLLSENGPPFLALVGDNLAGMKSVLALMREWVDVVGPNAVKVEILLDGPGYVLTVSQQHSLLRWRLDGLNTSDHPLVVTMSITKRLDTRHPFLERLADYSRRPIAPLLLTVAGPPPNAKSRFGALDTTGFQPEMEGSIMLPGIDVYAKPEDRPRDSMVKLESEIPSPSERRWPPEQSVDAASVSRERERRLMATFPKTMHVLRHRNSTFSVLDQLRSRGCANWQVEQAICNLRLREHIPSNQTGNKRLVILEQIRMEMIEHASMPFDASAFSLDDILHQISLDTAYVLRRVDSQQSLPNDLDARNARLRELGYV
;
A
#
# COMPACT_ATOMS: atom_id res chain seq x y z
N MET A 1 -23.15 -59.41 26.20
CA MET A 1 -23.13 -57.93 26.34
C MET A 1 -21.89 -57.51 27.10
N ALA A 2 -20.86 -56.97 26.44
CA ALA A 2 -19.76 -56.27 27.09
C ALA A 2 -19.08 -55.35 26.04
N LYS A 3 -19.32 -54.04 26.13
CA LYS A 3 -18.70 -53.04 25.24
C LYS A 3 -17.49 -52.41 25.94
N ASN A 4 -16.30 -52.71 25.42
CA ASN A 4 -15.04 -52.06 25.76
C ASN A 4 -15.04 -50.58 25.30
N ARG A 5 -14.83 -49.67 26.25
CA ARG A 5 -14.60 -48.24 26.01
C ARG A 5 -13.11 -47.96 25.83
N LEU A 6 -12.68 -47.67 24.61
CA LEU A 6 -11.34 -47.09 24.33
C LEU A 6 -11.40 -45.55 24.43
N LYS A 7 -10.91 -45.00 25.55
CA LYS A 7 -10.62 -43.56 25.69
C LYS A 7 -9.31 -43.22 24.97
N LYS A 8 -9.39 -42.75 23.72
CA LYS A 8 -8.24 -42.11 23.04
C LYS A 8 -7.99 -40.72 23.64
N LYS A 9 -6.96 -40.60 24.50
CA LYS A 9 -6.37 -39.31 24.90
C LYS A 9 -5.77 -38.63 23.65
N LYS A 10 -6.39 -37.56 23.17
CA LYS A 10 -5.80 -36.65 22.17
C LYS A 10 -4.56 -35.99 22.79
N LYS A 11 -3.36 -36.38 22.33
CA LYS A 11 -2.11 -35.64 22.61
C LYS A 11 -2.28 -34.22 22.05
N LYS A 12 -2.19 -33.21 22.93
CA LYS A 12 -2.06 -31.80 22.54
C LYS A 12 -0.81 -31.68 21.67
N LYS A 13 -1.03 -31.37 20.38
CA LYS A 13 0.04 -31.04 19.43
C LYS A 13 0.67 -29.74 19.94
N ASN A 14 1.93 -29.78 20.37
CA ASN A 14 2.69 -28.57 20.68
C ASN A 14 2.76 -27.74 19.40
N VAL A 15 1.95 -26.69 19.34
CA VAL A 15 1.99 -25.69 18.26
C VAL A 15 3.26 -24.89 18.51
N ASN A 16 4.24 -25.07 17.63
CA ASN A 16 5.42 -24.24 17.60
C ASN A 16 4.94 -22.81 17.28
N PRO A 17 5.14 -21.81 18.16
CA PRO A 17 4.64 -20.46 17.91
C PRO A 17 5.25 -19.93 16.63
N ASN A 18 4.41 -19.28 15.80
CA ASN A 18 4.84 -18.68 14.55
C ASN A 18 5.89 -17.60 14.85
N LYS A 19 6.80 -17.27 13.92
CA LYS A 19 7.88 -16.28 14.18
C LYS A 19 7.32 -14.95 14.72
N ALA A 20 6.18 -14.52 14.18
CA ALA A 20 5.44 -13.34 14.64
C ALA A 20 5.02 -13.42 16.13
N ASP A 21 4.55 -14.58 16.60
CA ASP A 21 4.20 -14.77 18.01
C ASP A 21 5.43 -14.64 18.91
N ARG A 22 6.59 -15.11 18.45
CA ARG A 22 7.85 -15.02 19.21
C ARG A 22 8.35 -13.58 19.31
N ASP A 23 8.28 -12.83 18.21
CA ASP A 23 8.66 -11.41 18.20
C ASP A 23 7.74 -10.60 19.11
N LEU A 24 6.43 -10.85 19.06
CA LEU A 24 5.43 -10.21 19.91
C LEU A 24 5.67 -10.50 21.41
N ILE A 25 5.95 -11.76 21.76
CA ILE A 25 6.30 -12.17 23.13
C ILE A 25 7.59 -11.47 23.58
N ARG A 26 8.61 -11.43 22.70
CA ARG A 26 9.88 -10.77 22.98
C ARG A 26 9.68 -9.28 23.24
N ASP A 27 8.77 -8.65 22.51
CA ASP A 27 8.45 -7.23 22.65
C ASP A 27 7.73 -6.89 23.96
N ALA A 28 7.10 -7.87 24.62
CA ALA A 28 6.52 -7.75 25.95
C ALA A 28 5.57 -6.52 26.11
N GLY A 29 4.92 -6.11 25.02
CA GLY A 29 4.03 -4.95 24.99
C GLY A 29 4.70 -3.62 24.64
N GLY A 30 6.01 -3.58 24.41
CA GLY A 30 6.68 -2.42 23.80
C GLY A 30 6.28 -2.24 22.34
N TYR A 31 6.25 -0.98 21.88
CA TYR A 31 5.94 -0.64 20.48
C TYR A 31 6.38 0.77 20.13
N ASP A 32 6.86 0.94 18.90
CA ASP A 32 7.19 2.25 18.36
C ASP A 32 6.31 2.59 17.15
N TRP A 33 5.61 3.72 17.24
CA TRP A 33 4.67 4.17 16.20
C TRP A 33 5.38 4.66 14.94
N GLY A 34 6.67 5.01 15.03
CA GLY A 34 7.49 5.31 13.87
C GLY A 34 8.07 4.07 13.21
N TRP A 35 8.01 2.91 13.87
CA TRP A 35 8.54 1.71 13.27
C TRP A 35 7.67 1.25 12.11
N PRO A 36 8.27 0.95 10.94
CA PRO A 36 7.51 0.52 9.79
C PRO A 36 6.70 -0.75 10.09
N SER A 37 5.39 -0.65 9.85
CA SER A 37 4.48 -1.78 9.78
C SER A 37 4.45 -2.25 8.33
N VAL A 38 4.85 -3.50 8.08
CA VAL A 38 4.73 -4.09 6.74
C VAL A 38 3.28 -4.50 6.52
N ARG A 39 2.46 -3.55 6.07
CA ARG A 39 1.16 -3.85 5.45
C ARG A 39 1.35 -4.02 3.95
N MET A 40 0.55 -4.89 3.36
CA MET A 40 0.52 -5.08 1.91
C MET A 40 -0.91 -4.94 1.43
N VAL A 41 -1.09 -4.10 0.42
CA VAL A 41 -2.34 -3.93 -0.31
C VAL A 41 -2.09 -4.46 -1.71
N SER A 42 -2.82 -5.50 -2.12
CA SER A 42 -2.63 -6.11 -3.44
C SER A 42 -3.85 -5.94 -4.31
N ALA A 43 -3.62 -5.54 -5.56
CA ALA A 43 -4.61 -5.64 -6.62
C ALA A 43 -5.04 -7.11 -6.81
N ASN A 44 -6.31 -7.29 -7.14
CA ASN A 44 -6.87 -8.57 -7.55
C ASN A 44 -6.37 -8.93 -8.98
N PRO A 45 -5.97 -10.20 -9.25
CA PRO A 45 -5.60 -10.68 -10.59
C PRO A 45 -6.72 -10.71 -11.63
N GLU A 46 -7.94 -10.35 -11.26
CA GLU A 46 -9.13 -10.45 -12.12
C GLU A 46 -9.00 -9.74 -13.47
N LEU A 47 -8.32 -8.58 -13.55
CA LEU A 47 -8.09 -7.90 -14.83
C LEU A 47 -7.29 -8.77 -15.79
N ILE A 48 -6.19 -9.34 -15.33
CA ILE A 48 -5.32 -10.20 -16.14
C ILE A 48 -6.09 -11.44 -16.57
N ARG A 49 -6.86 -12.03 -15.65
CA ARG A 49 -7.70 -13.19 -15.95
C ARG A 49 -8.70 -12.88 -17.06
N ARG A 50 -9.50 -11.82 -16.93
CA ARG A 50 -10.51 -11.43 -17.93
C ARG A 50 -9.88 -11.07 -19.28
N LEU A 51 -8.76 -10.35 -19.31
CA LEU A 51 -8.05 -10.02 -20.55
C LEU A 51 -7.52 -11.26 -21.28
N ARG A 52 -6.94 -12.20 -20.53
CA ARG A 52 -6.46 -13.47 -21.09
C ARG A 52 -7.62 -14.29 -21.65
N ASP A 53 -8.69 -14.44 -20.88
CA ASP A 53 -9.87 -15.20 -21.28
C ASP A 53 -10.61 -14.53 -22.47
N ALA A 54 -10.45 -13.21 -22.64
CA ALA A 54 -10.97 -12.45 -23.77
C ALA A 54 -10.07 -12.49 -25.03
N GLY A 55 -8.87 -13.07 -24.95
CA GLY A 55 -7.93 -13.13 -26.07
C GLY A 55 -7.34 -11.77 -26.45
N PHE A 56 -7.05 -10.92 -25.45
CA PHE A 56 -6.46 -9.59 -25.69
C PHE A 56 -5.13 -9.68 -26.44
N HIS A 57 -5.05 -9.01 -27.59
CA HIS A 57 -3.87 -9.08 -28.46
C HIS A 57 -3.35 -7.73 -28.97
N GLY A 58 -4.11 -6.64 -28.82
CA GLY A 58 -3.62 -5.32 -29.23
C GLY A 58 -4.58 -4.18 -28.90
N CYS A 59 -4.32 -3.00 -29.46
CA CYS A 59 -5.24 -1.89 -29.34
C CYS A 59 -5.45 -1.18 -30.68
N GLY A 60 -6.67 -0.68 -30.87
CA GLY A 60 -7.02 0.27 -31.93
C GLY A 60 -7.07 1.68 -31.35
N TYR A 61 -6.81 2.69 -32.15
CA TYR A 61 -6.88 4.09 -31.73
C TYR A 61 -7.23 4.99 -32.91
N GLY A 62 -7.85 6.13 -32.60
CA GLY A 62 -8.25 7.09 -33.62
C GLY A 62 -9.10 8.21 -33.03
N LEU A 63 -9.86 8.86 -33.90
CA LEU A 63 -10.82 9.91 -33.55
C LEU A 63 -12.23 9.40 -33.82
N LEU A 64 -13.17 9.66 -32.91
CA LEU A 64 -14.60 9.34 -33.13
C LEU A 64 -15.28 10.34 -34.06
N SER A 65 -14.81 11.59 -34.03
CA SER A 65 -15.21 12.68 -34.90
C SER A 65 -14.04 13.66 -35.03
N GLU A 66 -14.06 14.52 -36.06
CA GLU A 66 -12.95 15.45 -36.34
C GLU A 66 -12.60 16.34 -35.14
N ASN A 67 -13.60 16.72 -34.33
CA ASN A 67 -13.45 17.57 -33.15
C ASN A 67 -13.66 16.82 -31.82
N GLY A 68 -13.84 15.49 -31.88
CA GLY A 68 -14.09 14.66 -30.71
C GLY A 68 -12.80 14.28 -29.98
N PRO A 69 -12.89 13.78 -28.73
CA PRO A 69 -11.74 13.22 -28.06
C PRO A 69 -11.23 11.99 -28.84
N PRO A 70 -9.92 11.71 -28.79
CA PRO A 70 -9.40 10.45 -29.28
C PRO A 70 -10.00 9.28 -28.49
N PHE A 71 -9.97 8.10 -29.11
CA PHE A 71 -10.30 6.85 -28.44
C PHE A 71 -9.11 5.88 -28.47
N LEU A 72 -9.09 4.98 -27.49
CA LEU A 72 -8.25 3.80 -27.44
C LEU A 72 -9.15 2.59 -27.16
N ALA A 73 -9.17 1.64 -28.09
CA ALA A 73 -9.93 0.41 -28.00
C ALA A 73 -8.99 -0.75 -27.68
N LEU A 74 -9.21 -1.46 -26.57
CA LEU A 74 -8.52 -2.73 -26.33
C LEU A 74 -9.16 -3.81 -27.21
N VAL A 75 -8.35 -4.53 -27.98
CA VAL A 75 -8.81 -5.49 -28.98
C VAL A 75 -8.53 -6.91 -28.52
N GLY A 76 -9.56 -7.76 -28.55
CA GLY A 76 -9.44 -9.18 -28.20
C GLY A 76 -10.35 -10.06 -29.05
N ASP A 77 -10.06 -11.37 -29.07
CA ASP A 77 -10.77 -12.35 -29.89
C ASP A 77 -12.24 -12.54 -29.47
N ASN A 78 -12.54 -12.32 -28.18
CA ASN A 78 -13.88 -12.47 -27.61
C ASN A 78 -14.41 -11.13 -27.11
N LEU A 79 -15.29 -10.50 -27.90
CA LEU A 79 -15.89 -9.21 -27.57
C LEU A 79 -16.67 -9.24 -26.25
N ALA A 80 -17.40 -10.31 -25.94
CA ALA A 80 -18.12 -10.40 -24.65
C ALA A 80 -17.15 -10.44 -23.46
N GLY A 81 -16.03 -11.13 -23.61
CA GLY A 81 -14.93 -11.12 -22.64
C GLY A 81 -14.33 -9.71 -22.48
N MET A 82 -14.10 -9.00 -23.59
CA MET A 82 -13.60 -7.63 -23.55
C MET A 82 -14.60 -6.65 -22.92
N LYS A 83 -15.90 -6.81 -23.17
CA LYS A 83 -16.95 -6.05 -22.45
C LYS A 83 -16.88 -6.29 -20.94
N SER A 84 -16.61 -7.52 -20.51
CA SER A 84 -16.40 -7.84 -19.09
C SER A 84 -15.14 -7.20 -18.50
N VAL A 85 -14.07 -7.04 -19.30
CA VAL A 85 -12.87 -6.27 -18.91
C VAL A 85 -13.23 -4.80 -18.70
N LEU A 86 -13.95 -4.19 -19.63
CA LEU A 86 -14.36 -2.79 -19.54
C LEU A 86 -15.30 -2.54 -18.36
N ALA A 87 -16.22 -3.47 -18.09
CA ALA A 87 -17.08 -3.44 -16.91
C ALA A 87 -16.28 -3.44 -15.60
N LEU A 88 -15.24 -4.29 -15.48
CA LEU A 88 -14.36 -4.30 -14.30
C LEU A 88 -13.63 -2.96 -14.11
N MET A 89 -13.13 -2.37 -15.20
CA MET A 89 -12.48 -1.06 -15.14
C MET A 89 -13.46 0.04 -14.72
N ARG A 90 -14.72 -0.06 -15.17
CA ARG A 90 -15.79 0.86 -14.80
C ARG A 90 -16.14 0.74 -13.31
N GLU A 91 -16.22 -0.47 -12.77
CA GLU A 91 -16.39 -0.67 -11.32
C GLU A 91 -15.30 0.06 -10.52
N TRP A 92 -14.06 0.11 -11.02
CA TRP A 92 -12.99 0.86 -10.35
C TRP A 92 -13.22 2.37 -10.43
N VAL A 93 -13.63 2.86 -11.60
CA VAL A 93 -13.94 4.28 -11.82
C VAL A 93 -15.11 4.74 -10.96
N ASP A 94 -16.14 3.92 -10.80
CA ASP A 94 -17.32 4.25 -10.00
C ASP A 94 -16.98 4.40 -8.51
N VAL A 95 -15.95 3.69 -8.03
CA VAL A 95 -15.54 3.73 -6.61
C VAL A 95 -14.57 4.87 -6.29
N VAL A 96 -13.56 5.12 -7.14
CA VAL A 96 -12.48 6.09 -6.83
C VAL A 96 -12.25 7.16 -7.90
N GLY A 97 -13.16 7.25 -8.88
CA GLY A 97 -13.14 8.25 -9.93
C GLY A 97 -12.36 7.84 -11.19
N PRO A 98 -12.40 8.67 -12.25
CA PRO A 98 -11.95 8.31 -13.60
C PRO A 98 -10.45 8.05 -13.72
N ASN A 99 -9.65 8.48 -12.74
CA ASN A 99 -8.21 8.20 -12.66
C ASN A 99 -7.87 6.78 -12.18
N ALA A 100 -8.88 5.97 -11.79
CA ALA A 100 -8.66 4.61 -11.27
C ALA A 100 -7.89 3.70 -12.24
N VAL A 101 -8.07 3.94 -13.54
CA VAL A 101 -7.43 3.21 -14.64
C VAL A 101 -6.28 4.05 -15.16
N LYS A 102 -5.07 3.48 -15.16
CA LYS A 102 -3.90 4.10 -15.77
C LYS A 102 -3.58 3.38 -17.09
N VAL A 103 -3.44 4.15 -18.15
CA VAL A 103 -2.99 3.68 -19.45
C VAL A 103 -1.74 4.44 -19.81
N GLU A 104 -0.67 3.69 -20.12
CA GLU A 104 0.63 4.24 -20.48
C GLU A 104 1.07 3.63 -21.81
N ILE A 105 1.62 4.46 -22.70
CA ILE A 105 2.21 4.06 -23.98
C ILE A 105 3.66 4.54 -24.02
N LEU A 106 4.59 3.65 -24.33
CA LEU A 106 5.98 3.99 -24.59
C LEU A 106 6.30 3.65 -26.05
N LEU A 107 6.72 4.65 -26.82
CA LEU A 107 7.18 4.43 -28.19
C LEU A 107 8.51 3.65 -28.17
N ASP A 108 8.59 2.56 -28.93
CA ASP A 108 9.77 1.68 -28.99
C ASP A 108 10.06 1.26 -30.44
N GLY A 109 11.02 1.93 -31.07
CA GLY A 109 11.40 1.69 -32.47
C GLY A 109 10.20 1.84 -33.43
N PRO A 110 9.94 0.85 -34.31
CA PRO A 110 8.82 0.88 -35.25
C PRO A 110 7.45 0.68 -34.57
N GLY A 111 7.46 0.29 -33.29
CA GLY A 111 6.31 -0.09 -32.52
C GLY A 111 6.14 0.73 -31.24
N TYR A 112 5.50 0.11 -30.25
CA TYR A 112 5.27 0.68 -28.93
C TYR A 112 4.93 -0.40 -27.91
N VAL A 113 5.04 -0.04 -26.64
CA VAL A 113 4.59 -0.85 -25.50
C VAL A 113 3.37 -0.17 -24.89
N LEU A 114 2.27 -0.91 -24.78
CA LEU A 114 1.06 -0.49 -24.08
C LEU A 114 1.01 -1.16 -22.72
N THR A 115 0.76 -0.37 -21.68
CA THR A 115 0.49 -0.86 -20.34
C THR A 115 -0.88 -0.36 -19.86
N VAL A 116 -1.68 -1.27 -19.30
CA VAL A 116 -2.93 -0.94 -18.61
C VAL A 116 -2.85 -1.45 -17.18
N SER A 117 -3.08 -0.57 -16.21
CA SER A 117 -2.97 -0.87 -14.79
C SER A 117 -3.95 -0.07 -13.95
N GLN A 118 -3.91 -0.31 -12.64
CA GLN A 118 -4.60 0.53 -11.66
C GLN A 118 -3.64 1.60 -11.16
N GLN A 119 -4.13 2.82 -10.92
CA GLN A 119 -3.31 3.87 -10.31
C GLN A 119 -3.00 3.51 -8.84
N HIS A 120 -1.71 3.57 -8.46
CA HIS A 120 -1.22 3.08 -7.17
C HIS A 120 -1.89 3.78 -5.97
N SER A 121 -1.98 5.12 -6.02
CA SER A 121 -2.61 5.94 -4.98
C SER A 121 -4.09 5.60 -4.79
N LEU A 122 -4.82 5.41 -5.90
CA LEU A 122 -6.25 5.12 -5.86
C LEU A 122 -6.57 3.67 -5.50
N LEU A 123 -5.68 2.73 -5.85
CA LEU A 123 -5.78 1.35 -5.35
C LEU A 123 -5.64 1.33 -3.83
N ARG A 124 -4.65 2.06 -3.29
CA ARG A 124 -4.49 2.21 -1.85
C ARG A 124 -5.77 2.78 -1.22
N TRP A 125 -6.32 3.86 -1.77
CA TRP A 125 -7.55 4.46 -1.22
C TRP A 125 -8.74 3.50 -1.21
N ARG A 126 -8.90 2.70 -2.25
CA ARG A 126 -10.00 1.72 -2.34
C ARG A 126 -9.88 0.56 -1.33
N LEU A 127 -8.67 0.16 -0.99
CA LEU A 127 -8.43 -1.04 -0.16
C LEU A 127 -8.08 -0.71 1.29
N ASP A 128 -7.44 0.43 1.53
CA ASP A 128 -6.92 0.84 2.85
C ASP A 128 -7.52 2.18 3.31
N GLY A 129 -8.25 2.91 2.45
CA GLY A 129 -8.87 4.19 2.79
C GLY A 129 -7.96 5.42 2.60
N LEU A 130 -8.50 6.60 2.89
CA LEU A 130 -7.86 7.89 2.62
C LEU A 130 -6.80 8.30 3.64
N ASN A 131 -6.80 7.71 4.85
CA ASN A 131 -6.01 8.24 5.95
C ASN A 131 -5.53 7.16 6.94
N THR A 132 -4.88 6.13 6.42
CA THR A 132 -4.19 5.18 7.30
C THR A 132 -2.87 5.78 7.76
N SER A 133 -2.64 5.67 9.06
CA SER A 133 -1.33 5.92 9.67
C SER A 133 -0.26 4.99 9.11
N ASP A 134 -0.60 3.96 8.34
CA ASP A 134 0.36 3.06 7.70
C ASP A 134 0.65 3.41 6.24
N HIS A 135 1.87 3.12 5.79
CA HIS A 135 2.29 3.18 4.38
C HIS A 135 2.37 1.75 3.84
N PRO A 136 1.25 1.14 3.41
CA PRO A 136 1.28 -0.22 2.91
C PRO A 136 2.12 -0.31 1.64
N LEU A 137 2.80 -1.43 1.47
CA LEU A 137 3.34 -1.86 0.19
C LEU A 137 2.17 -2.10 -0.76
N VAL A 138 2.08 -1.29 -1.81
CA VAL A 138 1.04 -1.42 -2.83
C VAL A 138 1.57 -2.33 -3.93
N VAL A 139 0.96 -3.50 -4.06
CA VAL A 139 1.21 -4.45 -5.16
C VAL A 139 0.14 -4.22 -6.21
N THR A 140 0.55 -3.66 -7.34
CA THR A 140 -0.33 -3.47 -8.48
C THR A 140 -0.10 -4.54 -9.52
N MET A 141 -1.14 -4.76 -10.31
CA MET A 141 -1.09 -5.66 -11.45
C MET A 141 -1.30 -4.84 -12.70
N SER A 142 -0.43 -5.05 -13.67
CA SER A 142 -0.47 -4.40 -14.97
C SER A 142 -0.42 -5.46 -16.05
N ILE A 143 -1.14 -5.22 -17.15
CA ILE A 143 -0.91 -5.92 -18.40
C ILE A 143 0.02 -5.06 -19.24
N THR A 144 1.07 -5.66 -19.80
CA THR A 144 1.99 -4.98 -20.71
C THR A 144 2.04 -5.76 -22.01
N LYS A 145 1.85 -5.08 -23.13
CA LYS A 145 1.85 -5.67 -24.47
C LYS A 145 2.74 -4.85 -25.40
N ARG A 146 3.75 -5.49 -25.97
CA ARG A 146 4.54 -4.95 -27.08
C ARG A 146 3.76 -5.12 -28.38
N LEU A 147 3.75 -4.07 -29.18
CA LEU A 147 3.17 -4.04 -30.52
C LEU A 147 4.25 -3.56 -31.47
N ASP A 148 4.52 -4.35 -32.51
CA ASP A 148 5.72 -4.16 -33.36
C ASP A 148 5.55 -3.05 -34.41
N THR A 149 4.32 -2.59 -34.61
CA THR A 149 3.98 -1.57 -35.61
C THR A 149 3.20 -0.43 -34.97
N ARG A 150 3.43 0.80 -35.44
CA ARG A 150 2.70 1.98 -35.01
C ARG A 150 2.22 2.82 -36.20
N HIS A 151 1.07 3.47 -36.07
CA HIS A 151 0.58 4.45 -37.02
C HIS A 151 1.00 5.87 -36.57
N PRO A 152 1.28 6.82 -37.49
CA PRO A 152 1.70 8.19 -37.14
C PRO A 152 0.73 8.96 -36.23
N PHE A 153 -0.52 8.51 -36.12
CA PHE A 153 -1.47 9.06 -35.15
C PHE A 153 -0.96 8.98 -33.71
N LEU A 154 -0.15 7.98 -33.33
CA LEU A 154 0.38 7.89 -31.97
C LEU A 154 1.32 9.05 -31.62
N GLU A 155 2.03 9.61 -32.59
CA GLU A 155 2.86 10.81 -32.37
C GLU A 155 1.98 12.03 -32.08
N ARG A 156 0.87 12.18 -32.82
CA ARG A 156 -0.14 13.20 -32.52
C ARG A 156 -0.81 12.99 -31.17
N LEU A 157 -1.04 11.73 -30.79
CA LEU A 157 -1.58 11.40 -29.47
C LEU A 157 -0.60 11.74 -28.35
N ALA A 158 0.71 11.57 -28.58
CA ALA A 158 1.74 11.97 -27.64
C ALA A 158 1.81 13.49 -27.43
N ASP A 159 1.63 14.27 -28.49
CA ASP A 159 1.51 15.73 -28.37
C ASP A 159 0.20 16.15 -27.70
N TYR A 160 -0.89 15.44 -27.98
CA TYR A 160 -2.19 15.66 -27.35
C TYR A 160 -2.15 15.39 -25.85
N SER A 161 -1.52 14.29 -25.41
CA SER A 161 -1.46 13.89 -24.00
C SER A 161 -0.69 14.86 -23.10
N ARG A 162 0.17 15.71 -23.67
CA ARG A 162 0.92 16.74 -22.93
C ARG A 162 0.07 17.96 -22.54
N ARG A 163 -1.16 18.07 -23.04
CA ARG A 163 -2.05 19.19 -22.72
C ARG A 163 -2.54 19.08 -21.28
N PRO A 164 -2.83 20.21 -20.59
CA PRO A 164 -3.36 20.17 -19.22
C PRO A 164 -4.67 19.38 -19.08
N ILE A 165 -5.48 19.35 -20.15
CA ILE A 165 -6.73 18.60 -20.25
C ILE A 165 -6.69 17.85 -21.58
N ALA A 166 -6.57 16.52 -21.52
CA ALA A 166 -6.38 15.66 -22.68
C ALA A 166 -7.29 14.41 -22.60
N PRO A 167 -8.62 14.57 -22.52
CA PRO A 167 -9.53 13.46 -22.33
C PRO A 167 -9.47 12.45 -23.47
N LEU A 168 -9.60 11.18 -23.13
CA LEU A 168 -9.57 10.07 -24.08
C LEU A 168 -10.64 9.04 -23.70
N LEU A 169 -11.30 8.50 -24.71
CA LEU A 169 -12.27 7.42 -24.51
C LEU A 169 -11.58 6.06 -24.55
N LEU A 170 -11.58 5.37 -23.41
CA LEU A 170 -11.19 3.98 -23.31
C LEU A 170 -12.40 3.09 -23.62
N THR A 171 -12.22 2.21 -24.58
CA THR A 171 -13.26 1.30 -25.09
C THR A 171 -12.63 -0.07 -25.38
N VAL A 172 -13.42 -1.00 -25.91
CA VAL A 172 -13.00 -2.32 -26.35
C VAL A 172 -13.51 -2.63 -27.74
N ALA A 173 -12.91 -3.58 -28.43
CA ALA A 173 -13.38 -4.05 -29.72
C ALA A 173 -13.08 -5.54 -29.93
N GLY A 174 -13.83 -6.16 -30.84
CA GLY A 174 -13.48 -7.46 -31.40
C GLY A 174 -12.40 -7.34 -32.48
N PRO A 175 -11.93 -8.47 -33.05
CA PRO A 175 -10.99 -8.43 -34.14
C PRO A 175 -11.61 -7.70 -35.36
N PRO A 176 -10.82 -6.92 -36.12
CA PRO A 176 -11.33 -6.30 -37.34
C PRO A 176 -11.86 -7.37 -38.30
N PRO A 177 -12.96 -7.11 -39.04
CA PRO A 177 -13.63 -8.11 -39.86
C PRO A 177 -12.72 -8.77 -40.91
N ASN A 178 -11.70 -8.04 -41.37
CA ASN A 178 -10.77 -8.46 -42.42
C ASN A 178 -9.39 -8.91 -41.90
N ALA A 179 -9.20 -9.05 -40.58
CA ALA A 179 -7.92 -9.41 -39.94
C ALA A 179 -7.52 -10.91 -40.08
N LYS A 180 -8.06 -11.64 -41.07
CA LYS A 180 -7.84 -13.09 -41.24
C LYS A 180 -6.45 -13.46 -41.78
N SER A 181 -5.63 -12.49 -42.19
CA SER A 181 -4.28 -12.74 -42.71
C SER A 181 -3.20 -12.36 -41.69
N ARG A 182 -2.41 -13.35 -41.26
CA ARG A 182 -1.26 -13.16 -40.36
C ARG A 182 -0.11 -12.34 -40.97
N PHE A 183 -0.16 -12.00 -42.26
CA PHE A 183 0.95 -11.38 -43.00
C PHE A 183 0.52 -10.25 -43.96
N GLY A 184 -0.75 -9.80 -43.90
CA GLY A 184 -1.26 -8.72 -44.75
C GLY A 184 -1.41 -7.40 -44.00
N ALA A 185 -1.41 -6.28 -44.73
CA ALA A 185 -1.81 -4.99 -44.19
C ALA A 185 -3.22 -5.11 -43.57
N LEU A 186 -3.35 -4.66 -42.32
CA LEU A 186 -4.60 -4.77 -41.58
C LEU A 186 -5.63 -3.84 -42.23
N ASP A 187 -6.63 -4.41 -42.90
CA ASP A 187 -7.74 -3.62 -43.42
C ASP A 187 -8.65 -3.22 -42.24
N THR A 188 -8.55 -1.94 -41.87
CA THR A 188 -9.33 -1.32 -40.79
C THR A 188 -10.70 -0.85 -41.26
N THR A 189 -11.04 -1.04 -42.53
CA THR A 189 -12.35 -0.64 -43.08
C THR A 189 -13.46 -1.37 -42.32
N GLY A 190 -14.34 -0.60 -41.69
CA GLY A 190 -15.42 -1.15 -40.86
C GLY A 190 -15.02 -1.53 -39.43
N PHE A 191 -13.84 -1.14 -38.95
CA PHE A 191 -13.53 -1.22 -37.52
C PHE A 191 -14.49 -0.34 -36.72
N GLN A 192 -15.25 -0.94 -35.81
CA GLN A 192 -16.19 -0.24 -34.94
C GLN A 192 -15.89 -0.61 -33.48
N PRO A 193 -15.34 0.33 -32.69
CA PRO A 193 -15.18 0.10 -31.26
C PRO A 193 -16.53 0.07 -30.56
N GLU A 194 -16.60 -0.65 -29.44
CA GLU A 194 -17.79 -0.75 -28.61
C GLU A 194 -17.95 0.51 -27.77
N MET A 195 -18.82 1.41 -28.22
CA MET A 195 -19.02 2.68 -27.53
C MET A 195 -19.88 2.54 -26.28
N GLU A 196 -20.71 1.50 -26.19
CA GLU A 196 -21.52 1.27 -25.00
C GLU A 196 -20.61 0.92 -23.80
N GLY A 197 -20.67 1.73 -22.75
CA GLY A 197 -19.83 1.54 -21.57
C GLY A 197 -18.39 2.05 -21.72
N SER A 198 -18.08 2.86 -22.75
CA SER A 198 -16.77 3.52 -22.88
C SER A 198 -16.47 4.44 -21.69
N ILE A 199 -15.25 4.36 -21.16
CA ILE A 199 -14.80 5.15 -20.00
C ILE A 199 -14.10 6.41 -20.51
N MET A 200 -14.53 7.59 -20.05
CA MET A 200 -13.80 8.82 -20.30
C MET A 200 -12.64 8.93 -19.31
N LEU A 201 -11.42 8.72 -19.79
CA LEU A 201 -10.21 8.99 -19.03
C LEU A 201 -9.89 10.48 -19.14
N PRO A 202 -9.41 11.13 -18.06
CA PRO A 202 -9.04 12.55 -18.10
C PRO A 202 -7.75 12.78 -18.91
N GLY A 203 -6.94 11.73 -19.07
CA GLY A 203 -5.71 11.70 -19.85
C GLY A 203 -5.10 10.30 -19.85
N ILE A 204 -4.16 10.09 -20.75
CA ILE A 204 -3.26 8.93 -20.76
C ILE A 204 -1.82 9.46 -20.88
N ASP A 205 -0.85 8.67 -20.43
CA ASP A 205 0.55 9.04 -20.58
C ASP A 205 1.14 8.39 -21.84
N VAL A 206 1.73 9.18 -22.73
CA VAL A 206 2.43 8.69 -23.92
C VAL A 206 3.84 9.25 -23.93
N TYR A 207 4.82 8.36 -23.80
CA TYR A 207 6.24 8.68 -23.70
C TYR A 207 6.94 8.40 -25.03
N ALA A 208 7.71 9.37 -25.51
CA ALA A 208 8.48 9.20 -26.72
C ALA A 208 9.75 8.38 -26.47
N LYS A 209 10.33 8.52 -25.26
CA LYS A 209 11.53 7.81 -24.84
C LYS A 209 11.42 7.29 -23.41
N PRO A 210 12.21 6.27 -23.03
CA PRO A 210 12.20 5.74 -21.66
C PRO A 210 12.58 6.78 -20.61
N GLU A 211 13.35 7.81 -20.94
CA GLU A 211 13.77 8.85 -19.98
C GLU A 211 12.65 9.86 -19.69
N ASP A 212 11.63 9.94 -20.54
CA ASP A 212 10.49 10.84 -20.37
C ASP A 212 9.50 10.32 -19.30
N ARG A 213 9.61 9.04 -18.92
CA ARG A 213 8.67 8.40 -17.99
C ARG A 213 9.04 8.71 -16.53
N PRO A 214 8.05 8.95 -15.66
CA PRO A 214 8.31 9.11 -14.24
C PRO A 214 8.80 7.79 -13.62
N ARG A 215 9.50 7.88 -12.48
CA ARG A 215 10.11 6.73 -11.81
C ARG A 215 9.11 5.62 -11.44
N ASP A 216 7.86 5.98 -11.21
CA ASP A 216 6.76 5.08 -10.84
C ASP A 216 5.92 4.60 -12.04
N SER A 217 6.37 4.86 -13.28
CA SER A 217 5.73 4.38 -14.50
C SER A 217 5.70 2.85 -14.56
N MET A 218 4.54 2.31 -14.95
CA MET A 218 4.32 0.87 -15.08
C MET A 218 4.67 0.35 -16.47
N VAL A 219 4.78 1.23 -17.48
CA VAL A 219 5.28 0.84 -18.80
C VAL A 219 6.80 0.69 -18.74
N LYS A 220 7.27 -0.50 -19.10
CA LYS A 220 8.68 -0.89 -19.10
C LYS A 220 9.01 -1.64 -20.38
N LEU A 221 10.21 -1.44 -20.89
CA LEU A 221 10.77 -2.30 -21.93
C LEU A 221 11.07 -3.69 -21.35
N GLU A 222 11.09 -4.70 -22.22
CA GLU A 222 11.34 -6.09 -21.81
C GLU A 222 12.71 -6.26 -21.13
N SER A 223 13.72 -5.50 -21.58
CA SER A 223 15.06 -5.46 -20.98
C SER A 223 15.09 -4.88 -19.56
N GLU A 224 14.05 -4.17 -19.13
CA GLU A 224 13.95 -3.54 -17.82
C GLU A 224 13.13 -4.37 -16.82
N ILE A 225 12.55 -5.48 -17.25
CA ILE A 225 11.77 -6.35 -16.37
C ILE A 225 12.76 -7.25 -15.61
N PRO A 226 12.94 -7.05 -14.29
CA PRO A 226 13.90 -7.84 -13.54
C PRO A 226 13.49 -9.32 -13.53
N SER A 227 14.50 -10.18 -13.65
CA SER A 227 14.34 -11.62 -13.56
C SER A 227 13.78 -12.01 -12.18
N PRO A 228 13.06 -13.14 -12.06
CA PRO A 228 12.52 -13.59 -10.77
C PRO A 228 13.57 -13.66 -9.66
N SER A 229 14.82 -14.00 -10.00
CA SER A 229 15.97 -14.06 -9.07
C SER A 229 16.46 -12.71 -8.57
N GLU A 230 16.22 -11.62 -9.31
CA GLU A 230 16.63 -10.26 -8.95
C GLU A 230 15.56 -9.54 -8.12
N ARG A 231 14.35 -10.08 -8.04
CA ARG A 231 13.25 -9.51 -7.25
C ARG A 231 13.47 -9.77 -5.76
N ARG A 232 14.21 -8.88 -5.09
CA ARG A 232 14.21 -8.81 -3.63
C ARG A 232 12.85 -8.28 -3.17
N TRP A 233 12.01 -9.17 -2.65
CA TRP A 233 10.69 -8.85 -2.14
C TRP A 233 10.56 -9.26 -0.65
N PRO A 234 9.98 -8.41 0.22
CA PRO A 234 9.66 -7.00 -0.01
C PRO A 234 10.92 -6.12 -0.13
N PRO A 235 10.85 -4.92 -0.73
CA PRO A 235 11.96 -3.97 -0.70
C PRO A 235 12.31 -3.64 0.76
N GLU A 236 13.60 -3.56 1.08
CA GLU A 236 14.06 -3.09 2.39
C GLU A 236 13.61 -1.63 2.55
N GLN A 237 12.80 -1.36 3.58
CA GLN A 237 12.45 0.00 3.94
C GLN A 237 13.67 0.64 4.59
N SER A 238 14.03 1.85 4.15
CA SER A 238 15.07 2.63 4.83
C SER A 238 14.59 2.97 6.24
N VAL A 239 15.25 2.41 7.25
CA VAL A 239 14.91 2.62 8.66
C VAL A 239 15.86 3.62 9.30
N ASP A 240 16.12 4.74 8.63
CA ASP A 240 16.92 5.81 9.23
C ASP A 240 16.12 6.51 10.34
N ALA A 241 16.83 7.04 11.34
CA ALA A 241 16.22 7.62 12.52
C ALA A 241 15.32 8.83 12.21
N ALA A 242 15.65 9.63 11.19
CA ALA A 242 14.85 10.78 10.80
C ALA A 242 13.53 10.35 10.15
N SER A 243 13.54 9.30 9.32
CA SER A 243 12.32 8.71 8.77
C SER A 243 11.45 8.11 9.86
N VAL A 244 12.02 7.35 10.79
CA VAL A 244 11.28 6.78 11.94
C VAL A 244 10.67 7.89 12.80
N SER A 245 11.40 8.96 13.09
CA SER A 245 10.88 10.08 13.88
C SER A 245 9.71 10.79 13.20
N ARG A 246 9.81 11.08 11.89
CA ARG A 246 8.73 11.71 11.12
C ARG A 246 7.49 10.83 11.07
N GLU A 247 7.68 9.53 10.84
CA GLU A 247 6.58 8.59 10.81
C GLU A 247 5.90 8.49 12.19
N ARG A 248 6.70 8.45 13.27
CA ARG A 248 6.17 8.41 14.65
C ARG A 248 5.25 9.60 14.91
N GLU A 249 5.72 10.80 14.62
CA GLU A 249 4.92 12.01 14.82
C GLU A 249 3.63 11.96 14.00
N ARG A 250 3.72 11.60 12.72
CA ARG A 250 2.57 11.48 11.83
C ARG A 250 1.53 10.49 12.37
N ARG A 251 1.96 9.28 12.76
CA ARG A 251 1.06 8.23 13.24
C ARG A 251 0.43 8.57 14.57
N LEU A 252 1.20 9.09 15.52
CA LEU A 252 0.68 9.52 16.82
C LEU A 252 -0.36 10.63 16.66
N MET A 253 -0.11 11.63 15.80
CA MET A 253 -1.07 12.71 15.53
C MET A 253 -2.32 12.23 14.79
N ALA A 254 -2.19 11.24 13.90
CA ALA A 254 -3.34 10.67 13.19
C ALA A 254 -4.20 9.79 14.10
N THR A 255 -3.58 8.98 14.96
CA THR A 255 -4.27 8.02 15.82
C THR A 255 -4.76 8.64 17.14
N PHE A 256 -3.99 9.55 17.75
CA PHE A 256 -4.28 10.15 19.05
C PHE A 256 -4.24 11.69 19.05
N PRO A 257 -4.95 12.38 18.13
CA PRO A 257 -4.83 13.83 17.96
C PRO A 257 -5.13 14.61 19.25
N LYS A 258 -6.11 14.16 20.05
CA LYS A 258 -6.50 14.86 21.29
C LYS A 258 -5.51 14.60 22.42
N THR A 259 -5.05 13.35 22.57
CA THR A 259 -3.98 13.00 23.52
C THR A 259 -2.75 13.86 23.26
N MET A 260 -2.30 13.91 22.01
CA MET A 260 -1.11 14.67 21.61
C MET A 260 -1.30 16.17 21.85
N HIS A 261 -2.46 16.72 21.49
CA HIS A 261 -2.79 18.12 21.75
C HIS A 261 -2.71 18.45 23.26
N VAL A 262 -3.31 17.61 24.10
CA VAL A 262 -3.28 17.83 25.57
C VAL A 262 -1.86 17.72 26.11
N LEU A 263 -1.10 16.69 25.72
CA LEU A 263 0.28 16.50 26.16
C LEU A 263 1.18 17.69 25.80
N ARG A 264 1.01 18.26 24.61
CA ARG A 264 1.85 19.34 24.09
C ARG A 264 1.44 20.74 24.58
N HIS A 265 0.18 20.93 24.99
CA HIS A 265 -0.36 22.29 25.17
C HIS A 265 -1.07 22.56 26.50
N ARG A 266 -1.37 21.55 27.34
CA ARG A 266 -1.96 21.81 28.66
C ARG A 266 -0.90 21.91 29.74
N ASN A 267 -0.99 22.96 30.55
CA ASN A 267 -0.09 23.16 31.70
C ASN A 267 -0.07 21.99 32.68
N SER A 268 -1.19 21.25 32.80
CA SER A 268 -1.31 20.08 33.69
C SER A 268 -0.39 18.93 33.30
N THR A 269 0.10 18.86 32.07
CA THR A 269 1.02 17.80 31.60
C THR A 269 2.48 18.20 31.68
N PHE A 270 2.79 19.49 31.78
CA PHE A 270 4.16 19.98 31.80
C PHE A 270 4.95 19.48 33.01
N SER A 271 4.32 19.38 34.19
CA SER A 271 4.98 18.83 35.38
C SER A 271 5.39 17.37 35.21
N VAL A 272 4.56 16.56 34.55
CA VAL A 272 4.87 15.15 34.24
C VAL A 272 6.00 15.06 33.21
N LEU A 273 5.95 15.89 32.16
CA LEU A 273 7.00 15.95 31.15
C LEU A 273 8.34 16.37 31.75
N ASP A 274 8.38 17.39 32.60
CA ASP A 274 9.62 17.89 33.22
C ASP A 274 10.22 16.86 34.17
N GLN A 275 9.39 16.14 34.95
CA GLN A 275 9.86 15.03 35.78
C GLN A 275 10.50 13.93 34.93
N LEU A 276 9.89 13.52 33.82
CA LEU A 276 10.42 12.47 32.95
C LEU A 276 11.66 12.94 32.17
N ARG A 277 11.74 14.22 31.77
CA ARG A 277 12.95 14.81 31.19
C ARG A 277 14.11 14.80 32.18
N SER A 278 13.87 15.09 33.45
CA SER A 278 14.90 15.01 34.49
C SER A 278 15.47 13.58 34.66
N ARG A 279 14.71 12.56 34.22
CA ARG A 279 15.11 11.15 34.15
C ARG A 279 15.74 10.79 32.79
N GLY A 280 16.12 11.77 31.98
CA GLY A 280 16.79 11.57 30.69
C GLY A 280 15.88 11.04 29.57
N CYS A 281 14.56 11.11 29.72
CA CYS A 281 13.61 10.69 28.69
C CYS A 281 13.33 11.84 27.70
N ALA A 282 13.32 11.53 26.41
CA ALA A 282 12.92 12.48 25.37
C ALA A 282 11.40 12.64 25.29
N ASN A 283 10.94 13.79 24.78
CA ASN A 283 9.51 14.10 24.67
C ASN A 283 8.73 13.03 23.91
N TRP A 284 9.27 12.58 22.76
CA TRP A 284 8.61 11.58 21.93
C TRP A 284 8.44 10.24 22.67
N GLN A 285 9.38 9.88 23.57
CA GLN A 285 9.28 8.65 24.36
C GLN A 285 8.10 8.73 25.32
N VAL A 286 7.91 9.89 25.96
CA VAL A 286 6.78 10.13 26.86
C VAL A 286 5.46 10.12 26.10
N GLU A 287 5.38 10.85 24.98
CA GLU A 287 4.19 10.90 24.12
C GLU A 287 3.77 9.49 23.67
N GLN A 288 4.73 8.73 23.14
CA GLN A 288 4.51 7.35 22.71
C GLN A 288 4.07 6.43 23.86
N ALA A 289 4.75 6.51 25.00
CA ALA A 289 4.44 5.66 26.14
C ALA A 289 3.01 5.91 26.66
N ILE A 290 2.59 7.16 26.76
CA ILE A 290 1.23 7.49 27.19
C ILE A 290 0.19 6.98 26.18
N CYS A 291 0.42 7.16 24.88
CA CYS A 291 -0.44 6.59 23.84
C CYS A 291 -0.53 5.05 23.93
N ASN A 292 0.60 4.37 24.15
CA ASN A 292 0.65 2.92 24.33
C ASN A 292 -0.06 2.45 25.60
N LEU A 293 0.01 3.22 26.70
CA LEU A 293 -0.71 2.91 27.94
C LEU A 293 -2.22 3.03 27.75
N ARG A 294 -2.70 4.07 27.06
CA ARG A 294 -4.13 4.25 26.76
C ARG A 294 -4.74 3.07 26.02
N LEU A 295 -4.00 2.46 25.09
CA LEU A 295 -4.48 1.28 24.37
C LEU A 295 -4.88 0.12 25.29
N ARG A 296 -4.28 0.03 26.49
CA ARG A 296 -4.57 -1.05 27.44
C ARG A 296 -5.99 -0.97 28.00
N GLU A 297 -6.59 0.22 28.02
CA GLU A 297 -7.98 0.44 28.46
C GLU A 297 -8.99 -0.25 27.53
N HIS A 298 -8.61 -0.50 26.29
CA HIS A 298 -9.45 -1.15 25.28
C HIS A 298 -9.32 -2.68 25.27
N ILE A 299 -8.42 -3.23 26.09
CA ILE A 299 -8.24 -4.69 26.20
C ILE A 299 -9.23 -5.25 27.22
N PRO A 300 -10.04 -6.26 26.85
CA PRO A 300 -10.93 -6.92 27.81
C PRO A 300 -10.15 -7.50 29.00
N SER A 301 -10.62 -7.23 30.22
CA SER A 301 -9.93 -7.58 31.47
C SER A 301 -9.67 -9.08 31.67
N ASN A 302 -10.39 -9.94 30.95
CA ASN A 302 -10.24 -11.40 31.00
C ASN A 302 -9.10 -11.94 30.11
N GLN A 303 -8.39 -11.09 29.37
CA GLN A 303 -7.32 -11.52 28.46
C GLN A 303 -5.96 -11.42 29.14
N THR A 304 -5.21 -12.53 29.11
CA THR A 304 -3.88 -12.64 29.74
C THR A 304 -2.86 -13.24 28.78
N GLY A 305 -1.58 -13.01 29.08
CA GLY A 305 -0.44 -13.56 28.32
C GLY A 305 -0.46 -13.19 26.84
N ASN A 306 -0.13 -14.15 25.98
CA ASN A 306 0.04 -13.92 24.53
C ASN A 306 -1.23 -13.40 23.86
N LYS A 307 -2.42 -13.83 24.31
CA LYS A 307 -3.70 -13.35 23.74
C LYS A 307 -3.86 -11.85 23.92
N ARG A 308 -3.47 -11.34 25.10
CA ARG A 308 -3.48 -9.91 25.39
C ARG A 308 -2.57 -9.14 24.44
N LEU A 309 -1.39 -9.66 24.15
CA LEU A 309 -0.44 -9.01 23.23
C LEU A 309 -0.97 -8.98 21.79
N VAL A 310 -1.60 -10.07 21.33
CA VAL A 310 -2.19 -10.14 19.98
C VAL A 310 -3.33 -9.13 19.84
N ILE A 311 -4.19 -9.02 20.85
CA ILE A 311 -5.26 -8.02 20.90
C ILE A 311 -4.67 -6.61 20.92
N LEU A 312 -3.66 -6.36 21.74
CA LEU A 312 -2.99 -5.05 21.80
C LEU A 312 -2.43 -4.65 20.42
N GLU A 313 -1.80 -5.59 19.71
CA GLU A 313 -1.31 -5.35 18.37
C GLU A 313 -2.43 -5.04 17.37
N GLN A 314 -3.55 -5.77 17.43
CA GLN A 314 -4.70 -5.47 16.61
C GLN A 314 -5.26 -4.07 16.89
N ILE A 315 -5.39 -3.69 18.17
CA ILE A 315 -5.87 -2.36 18.55
C ILE A 315 -4.92 -1.28 18.03
N ARG A 316 -3.59 -1.44 18.11
CA ARG A 316 -2.63 -0.47 17.54
C ARG A 316 -2.87 -0.18 16.07
N MET A 317 -3.31 -1.20 15.34
CA MET A 317 -3.48 -1.16 13.89
C MET A 317 -4.83 -0.58 13.46
N GLU A 318 -5.83 -0.59 14.33
CA GLU A 318 -7.21 -0.20 14.01
C GLU A 318 -7.70 1.02 14.80
N MET A 319 -7.03 1.37 15.90
CA MET A 319 -7.46 2.42 16.81
C MET A 319 -7.40 3.80 16.16
N ILE A 320 -8.44 4.59 16.40
CA ILE A 320 -8.47 6.04 16.23
C ILE A 320 -9.14 6.61 17.47
N GLU A 321 -8.51 7.60 18.10
CA GLU A 321 -9.04 8.25 19.28
C GLU A 321 -10.37 8.96 18.97
N HIS A 322 -11.46 8.45 19.56
CA HIS A 322 -12.77 9.07 19.40
C HIS A 322 -12.84 10.41 20.15
N ALA A 323 -13.56 11.37 19.57
CA ALA A 323 -13.75 12.71 20.15
C ALA A 323 -14.27 12.65 21.60
N SER A 324 -15.19 11.73 21.89
CA SER A 324 -15.84 11.54 23.19
C SER A 324 -14.97 10.89 24.27
N MET A 325 -13.81 10.32 23.93
CA MET A 325 -12.95 9.68 24.95
C MET A 325 -12.30 10.73 25.83
N PRO A 326 -12.55 10.82 27.15
CA PRO A 326 -11.81 11.74 27.99
C PRO A 326 -10.32 11.37 28.00
N PHE A 327 -9.46 12.37 28.19
CA PHE A 327 -8.03 12.16 28.41
C PHE A 327 -7.55 13.01 29.57
N ASP A 328 -6.92 12.37 30.54
CA ASP A 328 -6.26 12.99 31.67
C ASP A 328 -4.90 12.34 31.85
N ALA A 329 -3.83 13.12 31.65
CA ALA A 329 -2.46 12.61 31.80
C ALA A 329 -2.13 12.25 33.27
N SER A 330 -2.83 12.83 34.24
CA SER A 330 -2.62 12.54 35.66
C SER A 330 -3.15 11.18 36.09
N ALA A 331 -3.94 10.51 35.24
CA ALA A 331 -4.41 9.15 35.47
C ALA A 331 -3.29 8.09 35.40
N PHE A 332 -2.15 8.43 34.80
CA PHE A 332 -1.01 7.52 34.67
C PHE A 332 0.05 7.82 35.73
N SER A 333 0.50 6.78 36.45
CA SER A 333 1.61 6.94 37.38
C SER A 333 2.94 7.14 36.63
N LEU A 334 3.89 7.85 37.26
CA LEU A 334 5.23 8.04 36.69
C LEU A 334 5.92 6.69 36.42
N ASP A 335 5.73 5.72 37.32
CA ASP A 335 6.31 4.38 37.21
C ASP A 335 5.75 3.61 36.02
N ASP A 336 4.44 3.71 35.76
CA ASP A 336 3.82 3.10 34.58
C ASP A 336 4.37 3.69 33.28
N ILE A 337 4.54 5.01 33.24
CA ILE A 337 5.10 5.70 32.07
C ILE A 337 6.55 5.27 31.85
N LEU A 338 7.40 5.30 32.88
CA LEU A 338 8.80 4.86 32.80
C LEU A 338 8.92 3.39 32.39
N HIS A 339 8.05 2.54 32.92
CA HIS A 339 7.99 1.13 32.53
C HIS A 339 7.65 0.98 31.04
N GLN A 340 6.64 1.69 30.55
CA GLN A 340 6.28 1.64 29.13
C GLN A 340 7.39 2.23 28.23
N ILE A 341 8.03 3.34 28.62
CA ILE A 341 9.20 3.90 27.91
C ILE A 341 10.31 2.85 27.80
N SER A 342 10.58 2.12 28.88
CA SER A 342 11.57 1.04 28.91
C SER A 342 11.25 -0.08 27.90
N LEU A 343 9.98 -0.47 27.79
CA LEU A 343 9.51 -1.45 26.82
C LEU A 343 9.60 -0.94 25.37
N ASP A 344 9.20 0.30 25.12
CA ASP A 344 9.22 0.92 23.79
C ASP A 344 10.64 1.15 23.28
N THR A 345 11.53 1.58 24.16
CA THR A 345 12.97 1.74 23.89
C THR A 345 13.62 0.38 23.57
N ALA A 346 13.25 -0.66 24.32
CA ALA A 346 13.70 -2.02 24.03
C ALA A 346 13.19 -2.54 22.68
N TYR A 347 11.94 -2.21 22.31
CA TYR A 347 11.36 -2.56 21.02
C TYR A 347 12.20 -2.01 19.86
N VAL A 348 12.60 -0.74 19.93
CA VAL A 348 13.44 -0.08 18.91
C VAL A 348 14.82 -0.72 18.85
N LEU A 349 15.51 -0.82 20.00
CA LEU A 349 16.89 -1.34 20.07
C LEU A 349 17.05 -2.75 19.50
N ARG A 350 16.10 -3.65 19.77
CA ARG A 350 16.14 -5.02 19.21
C ARG A 350 16.11 -5.06 17.69
N ARG A 351 15.67 -3.99 17.04
CA ARG A 351 15.50 -3.91 15.60
C ARG A 351 16.61 -3.10 14.94
N VAL A 352 17.03 -2.00 15.55
CA VAL A 352 18.12 -1.14 15.03
C VAL A 352 19.51 -1.68 15.37
N ASP A 353 19.61 -2.49 16.44
CA ASP A 353 20.87 -3.05 16.94
C ASP A 353 20.71 -4.53 17.30
N SER A 354 20.20 -5.31 16.34
CA SER A 354 19.78 -6.71 16.53
C SER A 354 20.87 -7.68 16.99
N GLN A 355 22.15 -7.31 16.87
CA GLN A 355 23.30 -8.15 17.21
C GLN A 355 23.80 -7.93 18.64
N GLN A 356 23.43 -6.82 19.29
CA GLN A 356 23.87 -6.52 20.65
C GLN A 356 22.87 -7.01 21.71
N SER A 357 23.40 -7.37 22.88
CA SER A 357 22.57 -7.67 24.04
C SER A 357 21.86 -6.40 24.51
N LEU A 358 20.55 -6.46 24.70
CA LEU A 358 19.77 -5.35 25.19
C LEU A 358 20.22 -4.95 26.61
N PRO A 359 20.54 -3.67 26.89
CA PRO A 359 20.86 -3.22 28.23
C PRO A 359 19.69 -3.45 29.21
N ASN A 360 19.99 -3.66 30.50
CA ASN A 360 19.00 -4.03 31.50
C ASN A 360 18.24 -2.81 32.06
N ASP A 361 18.89 -1.66 32.18
CA ASP A 361 18.33 -0.42 32.70
C ASP A 361 17.96 0.56 31.57
N LEU A 362 17.09 1.53 31.89
CA LEU A 362 16.58 2.50 30.92
C LEU A 362 17.65 3.52 30.51
N ASP A 363 18.53 3.93 31.42
CA ASP A 363 19.54 4.96 31.13
C ASP A 363 20.55 4.48 30.09
N ALA A 364 21.02 3.23 30.21
CA ALA A 364 21.88 2.57 29.24
C ALA A 364 21.18 2.39 27.88
N ARG A 365 19.88 2.06 27.87
CA ARG A 365 19.11 1.98 26.62
C ARG A 365 18.97 3.34 25.94
N ASN A 366 18.71 4.40 26.71
CA ASN A 366 18.61 5.77 26.19
C ASN A 366 19.95 6.28 25.67
N ALA A 367 21.06 5.96 26.35
CA ALA A 367 22.40 6.26 25.85
C ALA A 367 22.65 5.59 24.50
N ARG A 368 22.29 4.31 24.37
CA ARG A 368 22.46 3.57 23.11
C ARG A 368 21.61 4.13 21.98
N LEU A 369 20.35 4.50 22.23
CA LEU A 369 19.52 5.14 21.20
C LEU A 369 20.09 6.50 20.75
N ARG A 370 20.66 7.28 21.67
CA ARG A 370 21.35 8.54 21.33
C ARG A 370 22.55 8.30 20.42
N GLU A 371 23.37 7.29 20.71
CA GLU A 371 24.50 6.90 19.86
C GLU A 371 24.06 6.52 18.44
N LEU A 372 22.88 5.89 18.32
CA LEU A 372 22.29 5.46 17.05
C LEU A 372 21.47 6.58 16.36
N GLY A 373 21.32 7.75 17.00
CA GLY A 373 20.61 8.91 16.45
C GLY A 373 19.08 8.86 16.56
N TYR A 374 18.50 7.98 17.37
CA TYR A 374 17.04 7.81 17.52
C TYR A 374 16.41 8.62 18.66
N VAL A 375 17.21 9.39 19.41
CA VAL A 375 16.78 10.22 20.56
C VAL A 375 17.27 11.64 20.40
#